data_AF-A0AAF1BXI0-F1
#
_entry.id   AF-A0AAF1BXI0-F1
#
_cell.length_a   1.000
_cell.length_b   1.000
_cell.length_c   1.000
_cell.angle_alpha   90.00
_cell.angle_beta   90.00
_cell.angle_gamma   90.00
#
_symmetry.space_group_name_H-M   'P 1'
#
loop_
_entity.id
_entity.type
_entity.pdbx_description
1 polymer ?
#
loop_
_entity_poly.entity_id
_entity_poly.type
_entity_poly.pdbx_seq_one_letter_code
_entity_poly.pdbx_strand_id
1 'polypeptide(L)'
;MSTGNAFAKNIVEFRESNGWTRADVLRALERYGFSMYPTTLKRIEEGTQIAKIDEAVALAAVFGVSVSDLVEPFNTELWSEYGALARVLDESQEQAFQSIFNVLKCAVYLHQLQEKLEKEAPDSELYWKVVATIELIDADMAETLMSHALIKAFGSSAGRDMYEGAKSFEKYLTIENGKIVLDLDGFMKDLER
;
A
#
# COMPACT_ATOMS: atom_id res chain seq x y z
N MET A 1 -25.48 -30.99 3.71
CA MET A 1 -24.25 -30.71 4.49
C MET A 1 -24.51 -29.47 5.33
N SER A 2 -24.14 -29.45 6.60
CA SER A 2 -24.28 -28.27 7.45
C SER A 2 -23.32 -27.17 6.96
N THR A 3 -23.85 -26.01 6.55
CA THR A 3 -23.09 -24.87 6.00
C THR A 3 -22.05 -24.32 6.98
N GLY A 4 -22.25 -24.49 8.29
CA GLY A 4 -21.28 -24.08 9.32
C GLY A 4 -19.93 -24.81 9.24
N ASN A 5 -19.90 -26.03 8.69
CA ASN A 5 -18.66 -26.79 8.52
C ASN A 5 -17.83 -26.31 7.32
N ALA A 6 -18.50 -25.86 6.25
CA ALA A 6 -17.82 -25.29 5.08
C ALA A 6 -17.16 -23.95 5.44
N PHE A 7 -17.87 -23.10 6.18
CA PHE A 7 -17.32 -21.82 6.65
C PHE A 7 -16.04 -21.99 7.47
N ALA A 8 -16.08 -22.84 8.50
CA ALA A 8 -14.94 -23.11 9.35
C ALA A 8 -13.72 -23.59 8.54
N LYS A 9 -13.93 -24.54 7.61
CA LYS A 9 -12.89 -25.08 6.74
C LYS A 9 -12.29 -24.00 5.83
N ASN A 10 -13.13 -23.17 5.22
CA ASN A 10 -12.67 -22.15 4.29
C ASN A 10 -11.84 -21.07 5.00
N ILE A 11 -12.20 -20.66 6.22
CA ILE A 11 -11.38 -19.70 7.00
C ILE A 11 -9.97 -20.25 7.21
N VAL A 12 -9.84 -21.55 7.51
CA VAL A 12 -8.53 -22.21 7.62
C VAL A 12 -7.79 -22.18 6.28
N GLU A 13 -8.45 -22.51 5.17
CA GLU A 13 -7.85 -22.55 3.84
C GLU A 13 -7.42 -21.15 3.33
N PHE A 14 -8.25 -20.13 3.52
CA PHE A 14 -7.88 -18.73 3.23
C PHE A 14 -6.72 -18.26 4.09
N ARG A 15 -6.71 -18.59 5.38
CA ARG A 15 -5.61 -18.23 6.27
C ARG A 15 -4.29 -18.91 5.84
N GLU A 16 -4.32 -20.21 5.58
CA GLU A 16 -3.12 -20.99 5.27
C GLU A 16 -2.56 -20.70 3.88
N SER A 17 -3.42 -20.45 2.89
CA SER A 17 -3.00 -20.04 1.55
C SER A 17 -2.31 -18.67 1.53
N ASN A 18 -2.64 -17.78 2.47
CA ASN A 18 -1.93 -16.53 2.70
C ASN A 18 -0.65 -16.70 3.55
N GLY A 19 -0.34 -17.91 4.02
CA GLY A 19 0.78 -18.17 4.94
C GLY A 19 0.57 -17.57 6.34
N TRP A 20 -0.67 -17.25 6.71
CA TRP A 20 -0.99 -16.53 7.94
C TRP A 20 -1.17 -17.46 9.13
N THR A 21 -0.69 -17.02 10.29
CA THR A 21 -1.09 -17.57 11.59
C THR A 21 -2.43 -16.99 12.02
N ARG A 22 -3.07 -17.59 13.04
CA ARG A 22 -4.28 -16.98 13.65
C ARG A 22 -4.00 -15.59 14.20
N ALA A 23 -2.79 -15.34 14.70
CA ALA A 23 -2.39 -14.03 15.18
C ALA A 23 -2.31 -13.00 14.05
N ASP A 24 -1.92 -13.41 12.84
CA ASP A 24 -1.94 -12.54 11.66
C ASP A 24 -3.35 -12.12 11.30
N VAL A 25 -4.31 -13.07 11.29
CA VAL A 25 -5.73 -12.76 11.03
C VAL A 25 -6.29 -11.78 12.07
N LEU A 26 -6.00 -11.99 13.36
CA LEU A 26 -6.45 -11.08 14.42
C LEU A 26 -5.84 -9.67 14.26
N ARG A 27 -4.55 -9.59 13.93
CA ARG A 27 -3.91 -8.30 13.61
C ARG A 27 -4.53 -7.65 12.38
N ALA A 28 -4.90 -8.42 11.37
CA ALA A 28 -5.53 -7.90 10.15
C ALA A 28 -6.97 -7.40 10.43
N LEU A 29 -7.75 -8.13 11.23
CA LEU A 29 -9.06 -7.71 11.72
C LEU A 29 -8.97 -6.41 12.53
N GLU A 30 -8.02 -6.34 13.47
CA GLU A 30 -7.81 -5.14 14.28
C GLU A 30 -7.42 -3.94 13.43
N ARG A 31 -6.54 -4.14 12.44
CA ARG A 31 -6.23 -3.12 11.43
C ARG A 31 -7.48 -2.74 10.63
N TYR A 32 -8.35 -3.68 10.27
CA TYR A 32 -9.63 -3.40 9.61
C TYR A 32 -10.65 -2.67 10.52
N GLY A 33 -10.34 -2.49 11.81
CA GLY A 33 -11.23 -1.85 12.78
C GLY A 33 -12.23 -2.82 13.42
N PHE A 34 -12.00 -4.13 13.29
CA PHE A 34 -12.82 -5.17 13.90
C PHE A 34 -12.03 -5.90 14.99
N SER A 35 -12.51 -5.87 16.23
CA SER A 35 -11.88 -6.61 17.32
C SER A 35 -12.52 -7.99 17.47
N MET A 36 -11.69 -9.03 17.49
CA MET A 36 -12.12 -10.41 17.72
C MET A 36 -11.23 -11.05 18.77
N TYR A 37 -11.82 -11.80 19.72
CA TYR A 37 -11.03 -12.55 20.68
C TYR A 37 -10.32 -13.74 20.01
N PRO A 38 -9.06 -14.06 20.36
CA PRO A 38 -8.35 -15.20 19.78
C PRO A 38 -9.06 -16.54 19.93
N THR A 39 -9.76 -16.72 21.06
CA THR A 39 -10.56 -17.92 21.33
C THR A 39 -11.79 -18.00 20.44
N THR A 40 -12.39 -16.87 20.06
CA THR A 40 -13.50 -16.81 19.10
C THR A 40 -13.03 -17.29 17.73
N LEU A 41 -11.95 -16.73 17.20
CA LEU A 41 -11.40 -17.15 15.90
C LEU A 41 -11.07 -18.64 15.90
N LYS A 42 -10.41 -19.13 16.95
CA LYS A 42 -10.09 -20.56 17.11
C LYS A 42 -11.36 -21.42 17.03
N ARG A 43 -12.42 -21.07 17.77
CA ARG A 43 -13.66 -21.85 17.80
C ARG A 43 -14.43 -21.80 16.49
N ILE A 44 -14.36 -20.67 15.77
CA ILE A 44 -14.91 -20.54 14.42
C ILE A 44 -14.18 -21.49 13.46
N GLU A 45 -12.84 -21.47 13.45
CA GLU A 45 -12.04 -22.37 12.61
C GLU A 45 -12.22 -23.86 12.95
N GLU A 46 -12.45 -24.18 14.22
CA GLU A 46 -12.76 -25.55 14.67
C GLU A 46 -14.20 -25.96 14.38
N GLY A 47 -15.05 -25.05 13.91
CA GLY A 47 -16.49 -25.28 13.70
C GLY A 47 -17.29 -25.48 14.98
N THR A 48 -16.69 -25.22 16.16
CA THR A 48 -17.35 -25.32 17.48
C THR A 48 -18.14 -24.07 17.84
N GLN A 49 -18.00 -23.00 17.04
CA GLN A 49 -18.81 -21.80 17.11
C GLN A 49 -19.18 -21.34 15.69
N ILE A 50 -20.46 -21.05 15.47
CA ILE A 50 -20.93 -20.44 14.23
C ILE A 50 -20.57 -18.95 14.27
N ALA A 51 -19.91 -18.46 13.23
CA ALA A 51 -19.61 -17.04 13.08
C ALA A 51 -20.89 -16.22 12.94
N LYS A 52 -20.93 -15.08 13.61
CA LYS A 52 -21.98 -14.08 13.41
C LYS A 52 -21.78 -13.35 12.08
N ILE A 53 -22.81 -12.65 11.62
CA ILE A 53 -22.78 -11.96 10.32
C ILE A 53 -21.68 -10.89 10.28
N ASP A 54 -21.54 -10.10 11.33
CA ASP A 54 -20.49 -9.09 11.47
C ASP A 54 -19.08 -9.70 11.46
N GLU A 55 -18.88 -10.82 12.16
CA GLU A 55 -17.63 -11.60 12.14
C GLU A 55 -17.33 -12.13 10.73
N ALA A 56 -18.33 -12.67 10.03
CA ALA A 56 -18.19 -13.20 8.68
C ALA A 56 -17.86 -12.10 7.66
N VAL A 57 -18.52 -10.95 7.75
CA VAL A 57 -18.23 -9.78 6.90
C VAL A 57 -16.82 -9.26 7.14
N ALA A 58 -16.40 -9.14 8.40
CA ALA A 58 -15.06 -8.67 8.73
C ALA A 58 -13.97 -9.65 8.24
N LEU A 59 -14.19 -10.96 8.41
CA LEU A 59 -13.28 -11.98 7.89
C LEU A 59 -13.20 -11.95 6.36
N ALA A 60 -14.34 -11.81 5.67
CA ALA A 60 -14.38 -11.71 4.21
C ALA A 60 -13.59 -10.49 3.71
N ALA A 61 -13.77 -9.34 4.36
CA ALA A 61 -13.03 -8.13 4.04
C ALA A 61 -11.51 -8.27 4.27
N VAL A 62 -11.10 -8.92 5.36
CA VAL A 62 -9.69 -9.19 5.67
C VAL A 62 -9.05 -10.12 4.63
N PHE A 63 -9.79 -11.11 4.14
CA PHE A 63 -9.30 -12.03 3.10
C PHE A 63 -9.47 -11.47 1.67
N GLY A 64 -10.13 -10.32 1.49
CA GLY A 64 -10.37 -9.73 0.18
C GLY A 64 -11.36 -10.50 -0.68
N VAL A 65 -12.32 -11.18 -0.06
CA VAL A 65 -13.34 -12.02 -0.72
C VAL A 65 -14.75 -11.61 -0.32
N SER A 66 -15.75 -12.18 -0.98
CA SER A 66 -17.15 -12.05 -0.56
C SER A 66 -17.49 -13.02 0.57
N VAL A 67 -18.56 -12.73 1.31
CA VAL A 67 -19.08 -13.67 2.34
C VAL A 67 -19.55 -14.98 1.69
N SER A 68 -19.98 -14.95 0.42
CA SER A 68 -20.36 -16.16 -0.32
C SER A 68 -19.16 -17.09 -0.53
N ASP A 69 -17.98 -16.54 -0.84
CA ASP A 69 -16.75 -17.32 -1.02
C ASP A 69 -16.35 -18.05 0.29
N LEU A 70 -16.72 -17.49 1.44
CA LEU A 70 -16.49 -18.13 2.73
C LEU A 70 -17.40 -19.34 2.98
N VAL A 71 -18.48 -19.54 2.23
CA VAL A 71 -19.41 -20.68 2.42
C VAL A 71 -19.46 -21.65 1.24
N GLU A 72 -18.99 -21.22 0.07
CA GLU A 72 -18.86 -22.06 -1.12
C GLU A 72 -17.65 -23.01 -1.03
N PRO A 73 -17.62 -24.14 -1.74
CA PRO A 73 -16.44 -25.01 -1.73
C PRO A 73 -15.18 -24.25 -2.15
N PHE A 74 -14.17 -24.19 -1.27
CA PHE A 74 -12.91 -23.51 -1.57
C PHE A 74 -12.23 -24.12 -2.81
N ASN A 75 -11.99 -23.28 -3.81
CA ASN A 75 -11.27 -23.68 -5.01
C ASN A 75 -9.79 -23.30 -4.88
N THR A 76 -8.98 -24.25 -4.45
CA THR A 76 -7.54 -24.06 -4.21
C THR A 76 -6.77 -23.63 -5.46
N GLU A 77 -7.16 -24.12 -6.64
CA GLU A 77 -6.48 -23.82 -7.91
C GLU A 77 -6.70 -22.35 -8.30
N LEU A 78 -7.97 -21.92 -8.32
CA LEU A 78 -8.34 -20.52 -8.58
C LEU A 78 -7.73 -19.55 -7.57
N TRP A 79 -7.69 -19.92 -6.28
CA TRP A 79 -7.11 -19.06 -5.24
C TRP A 79 -5.59 -18.94 -5.35
N SER A 80 -4.91 -20.03 -5.72
CA SER A 80 -3.47 -20.01 -6.01
C SER A 80 -3.15 -19.12 -7.21
N GLU A 81 -3.96 -19.18 -8.27
CA GLU A 81 -3.82 -18.32 -9.45
C GLU A 81 -4.05 -16.85 -9.10
N TYR A 82 -5.10 -16.54 -8.32
CA TYR A 82 -5.36 -15.18 -7.83
C TYR A 82 -4.20 -14.66 -6.97
N GLY A 83 -3.68 -15.48 -6.05
CA GLY A 83 -2.53 -15.12 -5.22
C GLY A 83 -1.25 -14.89 -6.03
N ALA A 84 -1.04 -15.62 -7.13
CA ALA A 84 0.08 -15.36 -8.04
C ALA A 84 -0.09 -14.02 -8.76
N LEU A 85 -1.30 -13.71 -9.24
CA LEU A 85 -1.60 -12.43 -9.89
C LEU A 85 -1.47 -11.25 -8.92
N ALA A 86 -1.97 -11.40 -7.70
CA ALA A 86 -1.85 -10.38 -6.65
C ALA A 86 -0.39 -10.07 -6.30
N ARG A 87 0.48 -11.10 -6.21
CA ARG A 87 1.93 -10.88 -6.00
C ARG A 87 2.57 -10.13 -7.16
N VAL A 88 2.25 -10.49 -8.40
CA VAL A 88 2.77 -9.78 -9.59
C VAL A 88 2.30 -8.33 -9.60
N LEU A 89 1.05 -8.07 -9.20
CA LEU A 89 0.54 -6.70 -9.04
C LEU A 89 1.28 -5.95 -7.93
N ASP A 90 1.45 -6.55 -6.75
CA ASP A 90 2.17 -5.92 -5.63
C ASP A 90 3.64 -5.62 -5.99
N GLU A 91 4.34 -6.56 -6.64
CA GLU A 91 5.71 -6.38 -7.15
C GLU A 91 5.78 -5.25 -8.18
N SER A 92 4.81 -5.19 -9.10
CA SER A 92 4.72 -4.12 -10.09
C SER A 92 4.46 -2.75 -9.44
N GLN A 93 3.67 -2.69 -8.36
CA GLN A 93 3.39 -1.46 -7.63
C GLN A 93 4.63 -0.98 -6.85
N GLU A 94 5.33 -1.88 -6.17
CA GLU A 94 6.59 -1.56 -5.47
C GLU A 94 7.64 -1.02 -6.45
N GLN A 95 7.78 -1.64 -7.62
CA GLN A 95 8.73 -1.19 -8.64
C GLN A 95 8.37 0.20 -9.20
N ALA A 96 7.08 0.48 -9.38
CA ALA A 96 6.61 1.81 -9.79
C ALA A 96 6.91 2.85 -8.70
N PHE A 97 6.63 2.53 -7.44
CA PHE A 97 6.91 3.41 -6.30
C PHE A 97 8.40 3.74 -6.19
N GLN A 98 9.27 2.73 -6.27
CA GLN A 98 10.71 2.91 -6.19
C GLN A 98 11.25 3.78 -7.35
N SER A 99 10.66 3.65 -8.54
CA SER A 99 11.01 4.47 -9.70
C SER A 99 10.66 5.94 -9.46
N ILE A 100 9.48 6.22 -8.91
CA ILE A 100 9.04 7.58 -8.54
C ILE A 100 9.95 8.19 -7.49
N PHE A 101 10.31 7.41 -6.47
CA PHE A 101 11.21 7.85 -5.43
C PHE A 101 12.60 8.22 -5.96
N ASN A 102 13.11 7.47 -6.94
CA ASN A 102 14.36 7.79 -7.61
C ASN A 102 14.27 9.09 -8.42
N VAL A 103 13.15 9.34 -9.10
CA VAL A 103 12.91 10.61 -9.81
C VAL A 103 12.86 11.79 -8.83
N LEU A 104 12.18 11.64 -7.70
CA LEU A 104 12.15 12.66 -6.63
C LEU A 104 13.55 12.98 -6.11
N LYS A 105 14.38 11.96 -5.85
CA LYS A 105 15.79 12.16 -5.47
C LYS A 105 16.57 12.94 -6.51
N CYS A 106 16.41 12.61 -7.79
CA CYS A 106 17.04 13.35 -8.89
C CYS A 106 16.59 14.81 -8.91
N ALA A 107 15.29 15.10 -8.71
CA ALA A 107 14.77 16.46 -8.62
C ALA A 107 15.46 17.25 -7.51
N VAL A 108 15.61 16.65 -6.31
CA VAL A 108 16.32 17.27 -5.17
C VAL A 108 17.75 17.63 -5.54
N TYR A 109 18.51 16.69 -6.10
CA TYR A 109 19.90 16.94 -6.50
C TYR A 109 20.00 18.02 -7.58
N LEU A 110 19.05 18.07 -8.52
CA LEU A 110 19.02 19.09 -9.56
C LEU A 110 18.74 20.47 -8.97
N HIS A 111 17.81 20.62 -8.03
CA HIS A 111 17.57 21.90 -7.34
C HIS A 111 18.79 22.37 -6.55
N GLN A 112 19.46 21.48 -5.82
CA GLN A 112 20.71 21.81 -5.11
C GLN A 112 21.82 22.26 -6.08
N LEU A 113 21.93 21.57 -7.22
CA LEU A 113 22.88 21.93 -8.26
C LEU A 113 22.52 23.27 -8.91
N GLN A 114 21.23 23.54 -9.13
CA GLN A 114 20.75 24.83 -9.62
C GLN A 114 21.15 25.95 -8.67
N GLU A 115 20.86 25.83 -7.36
CA GLU A 115 21.21 26.86 -6.37
C GLU A 115 22.72 27.13 -6.32
N LYS A 116 23.53 26.07 -6.45
CA LYS A 116 25.00 26.20 -6.49
C LYS A 116 25.44 26.91 -7.76
N LEU A 117 24.91 26.52 -8.91
CA LEU A 117 25.24 27.13 -10.21
C LEU A 117 24.72 28.57 -10.32
N GLU A 118 23.60 28.91 -9.70
CA GLU A 118 23.11 30.29 -9.65
C GLU A 118 24.11 31.21 -8.93
N LYS A 119 24.78 30.70 -7.88
CA LYS A 119 25.79 31.45 -7.13
C LYS A 119 27.15 31.51 -7.84
N GLU A 120 27.54 30.40 -8.49
CA GLU A 120 28.90 30.23 -9.02
C GLU A 120 29.00 30.52 -10.54
N ALA A 121 27.94 30.27 -11.31
CA ALA A 121 27.90 30.35 -12.77
C ALA A 121 26.47 30.51 -13.37
N PRO A 122 25.74 31.61 -13.04
CA PRO A 122 24.30 31.77 -13.28
C PRO A 122 23.83 31.80 -14.75
N ASP A 123 24.75 31.90 -15.70
CA ASP A 123 24.43 31.90 -17.15
C ASP A 123 25.17 30.79 -17.90
N SER A 124 25.76 29.83 -17.17
CA SER A 124 26.44 28.71 -17.81
C SER A 124 25.47 27.83 -18.60
N GLU A 125 25.96 27.19 -19.65
CA GLU A 125 25.19 26.19 -20.39
C GLU A 125 24.68 25.07 -19.47
N LEU A 126 25.47 24.72 -18.44
CA LEU A 126 25.08 23.73 -17.44
C LEU A 126 23.92 24.21 -16.56
N TYR A 127 23.91 25.47 -16.13
CA TYR A 127 22.80 26.05 -15.37
C TYR A 127 21.49 25.95 -16.13
N TRP A 128 21.46 26.38 -17.39
CA TRP A 128 20.25 26.32 -18.21
C TRP A 128 19.80 24.88 -18.51
N LYS A 129 20.73 23.93 -18.66
CA LYS A 129 20.39 22.50 -18.78
C LYS A 129 19.72 21.97 -17.50
N VAL A 130 20.21 22.36 -16.33
CA VAL A 130 19.63 21.96 -15.04
C VAL A 130 18.23 22.53 -14.88
N VAL A 131 18.03 23.82 -15.14
CA VAL A 131 16.71 24.48 -15.08
C VAL A 131 15.70 23.79 -16.00
N ALA A 132 16.06 23.55 -17.27
CA ALA A 132 15.18 22.86 -18.22
C ALA A 132 14.85 21.42 -17.79
N THR A 133 15.78 20.73 -17.14
CA THR A 133 15.56 19.36 -16.63
C THR A 133 14.59 19.37 -15.45
N ILE A 134 14.67 20.36 -14.56
CA ILE A 134 13.74 20.54 -13.44
C ILE A 134 12.33 20.80 -13.95
N GLU A 135 12.16 21.70 -14.92
CA GLU A 135 10.84 21.99 -15.52
C GLU A 135 10.18 20.75 -16.14
N LEU A 136 10.97 19.89 -16.78
CA LEU A 136 10.49 18.62 -17.33
C LEU A 136 10.05 17.65 -16.23
N ILE A 137 10.83 17.54 -15.15
CA ILE A 137 10.50 16.67 -14.03
C ILE A 137 9.25 17.17 -13.30
N ASP A 138 9.11 18.46 -13.04
CA ASP A 138 7.95 19.03 -12.34
C ASP A 138 6.63 18.79 -13.08
N ALA A 139 6.64 18.81 -14.42
CA ALA A 139 5.47 18.49 -15.24
C ALA A 139 5.06 17.01 -15.09
N ASP A 140 6.02 16.08 -15.18
CA ASP A 140 5.79 14.63 -15.06
C ASP A 140 5.46 14.19 -13.62
N MET A 141 6.06 14.84 -12.61
CA MET A 141 5.86 14.53 -11.20
C MET A 141 4.42 14.81 -10.76
N ALA A 142 3.80 15.89 -11.25
CA ALA A 142 2.41 16.23 -10.95
C ALA A 142 1.43 15.16 -11.46
N GLU A 143 1.63 14.66 -12.69
CA GLU A 143 0.81 13.61 -13.29
C GLU A 143 1.03 12.25 -12.59
N THR A 144 2.28 11.98 -12.21
CA THR A 144 2.68 10.73 -11.54
C THR A 144 2.20 10.67 -10.09
N LEU A 145 2.30 11.77 -9.33
CA LEU A 145 1.74 11.89 -7.97
C LEU A 145 0.22 11.76 -7.97
N MET A 146 -0.44 12.33 -8.99
CA MET A 146 -1.89 12.24 -9.17
C MET A 146 -2.32 10.81 -9.54
N SER A 147 -1.56 10.13 -10.41
CA SER A 147 -1.76 8.71 -10.75
C SER A 147 -1.53 7.79 -9.53
N HIS A 148 -0.53 8.08 -8.70
CA HIS A 148 -0.30 7.35 -7.45
C HIS A 148 -1.39 7.60 -6.40
N ALA A 149 -1.89 8.83 -6.28
CA ALA A 149 -3.03 9.13 -5.41
C ALA A 149 -4.31 8.39 -5.87
N LEU A 150 -4.50 8.23 -7.18
CA LEU A 150 -5.61 7.46 -7.76
C LEU A 150 -5.44 5.94 -7.56
N ILE A 151 -4.23 5.39 -7.72
CA ILE A 151 -3.94 3.97 -7.45
C ILE A 151 -4.12 3.64 -5.94
N LYS A 152 -3.65 4.52 -5.04
CA LYS A 152 -3.83 4.44 -3.58
C LYS A 152 -5.30 4.50 -3.15
N ALA A 153 -6.13 5.26 -3.89
CA ALA A 153 -7.55 5.38 -3.60
C ALA A 153 -8.39 4.16 -4.04
N PHE A 154 -7.88 3.32 -4.97
CA PHE A 154 -8.72 2.33 -5.67
C PHE A 154 -8.31 0.85 -5.62
N GLY A 155 -7.20 0.42 -5.01
CA GLY A 155 -7.06 -1.03 -4.76
C GLY A 155 -5.73 -1.57 -4.26
N SER A 156 -5.71 -2.07 -3.02
CA SER A 156 -5.41 -3.46 -2.64
C SER A 156 -5.25 -3.56 -1.11
N SER A 157 -5.34 -4.77 -0.56
CA SER A 157 -5.10 -5.08 0.86
C SER A 157 -3.65 -4.86 1.31
N ALA A 158 -2.70 -4.70 0.38
CA ALA A 158 -1.30 -4.34 0.64
C ALA A 158 -1.10 -2.84 0.89
N GLY A 159 -2.12 -2.01 0.61
CA GLY A 159 -2.02 -0.55 0.67
C GLY A 159 -1.68 0.04 2.03
N ARG A 160 -1.72 -0.71 3.15
CA ARG A 160 -1.60 -0.13 4.51
C ARG A 160 -0.20 -0.11 5.12
N ASP A 161 0.66 -1.10 4.86
CA ASP A 161 2.08 -1.02 5.28
C ASP A 161 2.84 -0.01 4.40
N MET A 162 2.43 0.14 3.14
CA MET A 162 2.81 1.28 2.27
C MET A 162 2.13 2.59 2.67
N TYR A 163 0.92 2.59 3.26
CA TYR A 163 0.27 3.79 3.81
C TYR A 163 1.05 4.40 4.97
N GLU A 164 1.73 3.60 5.78
CA GLU A 164 2.65 4.10 6.82
C GLU A 164 3.93 4.69 6.20
N GLY A 165 4.45 4.11 5.11
CA GLY A 165 5.50 4.72 4.27
C GLY A 165 5.07 6.03 3.60
N ALA A 166 3.85 6.11 3.08
CA ALA A 166 3.27 7.29 2.46
C ALA A 166 2.84 8.36 3.50
N LYS A 167 2.42 7.98 4.71
CA LYS A 167 2.23 8.88 5.86
C LYS A 167 3.56 9.51 6.29
N SER A 168 4.65 8.74 6.22
CA SER A 168 5.99 9.28 6.43
C SER A 168 6.34 10.35 5.38
N PHE A 169 5.71 10.31 4.20
CA PHE A 169 5.87 11.29 3.14
C PHE A 169 4.90 12.48 3.29
N GLU A 170 3.67 12.25 3.78
CA GLU A 170 2.68 13.30 4.07
C GLU A 170 3.18 14.33 5.08
N LYS A 171 4.01 13.96 6.06
CA LYS A 171 4.61 14.95 6.99
C LYS A 171 5.53 15.95 6.31
N TYR A 172 5.98 15.67 5.09
CA TYR A 172 6.78 16.58 4.28
C TYR A 172 5.93 17.32 3.25
N LEU A 173 4.64 17.00 3.10
CA LEU A 173 3.76 17.68 2.15
C LEU A 173 2.88 18.68 2.89
N THR A 174 3.01 19.96 2.56
CA THR A 174 2.18 21.05 3.08
C THR A 174 1.36 21.66 1.95
N ILE A 175 0.24 22.32 2.29
CA ILE A 175 -0.57 23.06 1.31
C ILE A 175 -0.38 24.55 1.59
N GLU A 176 0.25 25.25 0.67
CA GLU A 176 0.45 26.70 0.72
C GLU A 176 -0.23 27.36 -0.48
N ASN A 177 -1.16 28.28 -0.23
CA ASN A 177 -1.91 29.00 -1.27
C ASN A 177 -2.58 28.07 -2.30
N GLY A 178 -3.05 26.89 -1.86
CA GLY A 178 -3.69 25.89 -2.71
C GLY A 178 -2.73 25.07 -3.57
N LYS A 179 -1.42 25.20 -3.37
CA LYS A 179 -0.38 24.38 -3.99
C LYS A 179 0.22 23.42 -2.98
N ILE A 180 0.56 22.21 -3.44
CA ILE A 180 1.29 21.23 -2.62
C ILE A 180 2.76 21.65 -2.62
N VAL A 181 3.33 21.78 -1.42
CA VAL A 181 4.73 22.18 -1.17
C VAL A 181 5.40 21.03 -0.41
N LEU A 182 6.58 20.61 -0.87
CA LEU A 182 7.36 19.54 -0.28
C LEU A 182 8.49 20.12 0.60
N ASP A 183 8.46 19.83 1.91
CA ASP A 183 9.56 20.03 2.87
C ASP A 183 10.69 19.04 2.56
N LEU A 184 11.50 19.43 1.58
CA LEU A 184 12.62 18.68 1.07
C LEU A 184 13.70 18.44 2.15
N ASP A 185 13.96 19.44 2.99
CA ASP A 185 15.00 19.39 4.01
C ASP A 185 14.66 18.41 5.13
N GLY A 186 13.41 18.42 5.59
CA GLY A 186 12.90 17.45 6.55
C GLY A 186 12.97 16.02 6.00
N PHE A 187 12.59 15.84 4.74
CA PHE A 187 12.62 14.54 4.06
C PHE A 187 14.05 13.98 3.97
N MET A 188 15.01 14.81 3.58
CA MET A 188 16.41 14.39 3.40
C MET A 188 17.07 13.97 4.72
N LYS A 189 16.79 14.68 5.83
CA LYS A 189 17.37 14.38 7.16
C LYS A 189 17.01 13.01 7.71
N ASP A 190 15.81 12.53 7.39
CA ASP A 190 15.34 11.22 7.86
C ASP A 190 15.78 10.08 6.94
N LEU A 191 16.23 10.39 5.73
CA LEU A 191 16.72 9.43 4.73
C LEU A 191 18.18 9.04 4.96
N GLU A 192 18.94 9.88 5.67
CA GLU A 192 20.36 9.65 6.03
C GLU A 192 20.54 8.88 7.35
N ARG A 193 19.44 8.47 8.01
CA ARG A 193 19.42 7.67 9.26
C ARG A 193 19.12 6.20 9.02
#